data_AF-A0A3D2YXQ3-F1
#
_entry.id   AF-A0A3D2YXQ3-F1
#
_cell.length_a   1.000
_cell.length_b   1.000
_cell.length_c   1.000
_cell.angle_alpha   90.00
_cell.angle_beta   90.00
_cell.angle_gamma   90.00
#
_symmetry.space_group_name_H-M   'P 1'
#
loop_
_entity.id
_entity.type
_entity.pdbx_description
1 polymer ?
#
loop_
_entity_poly.entity_id
_entity_poly.type
_entity_poly.pdbx_seq_one_letter_code
_entity_poly.pdbx_strand_id
1 'polypeptide(L)'
;MTEVINRIVPANDKMPAAGDLGIAAFIEGVAAEKPALTRLLNEGLTKIAVAAGQQSPGGFAQLSDATKDELLRGIEASDPVFFDQLVLQTYNGYYT
;
A
#
# COMPACT_ATOMS: atom_id res chain seq x y z
N MET A 1 -1.69 -5.39 2.48
CA MET A 1 -0.69 -4.31 2.54
C MET A 1 0.52 -4.62 1.67
N THR A 2 1.17 -5.78 1.84
CA THR A 2 2.33 -6.24 1.07
C THR A 2 2.23 -5.98 -0.43
N GLU A 3 1.18 -6.49 -1.08
CA GLU A 3 0.98 -6.30 -2.52
C GLU A 3 0.81 -4.82 -2.94
N VAL A 4 0.29 -3.98 -2.05
CA VAL A 4 0.11 -2.55 -2.31
C VAL A 4 1.46 -1.83 -2.26
N ILE A 5 2.25 -2.08 -1.21
CA ILE A 5 3.56 -1.44 -1.06
C ILE A 5 4.57 -1.95 -2.11
N ASN A 6 4.38 -3.17 -2.64
CA ASN A 6 5.11 -3.66 -3.82
C ASN A 6 4.86 -2.84 -5.09
N ARG A 7 3.76 -2.09 -5.18
CA ARG A 7 3.52 -1.15 -6.28
C ARG A 7 4.11 0.24 -6.03
N ILE A 8 4.45 0.56 -4.78
CA ILE A 8 5.13 1.82 -4.41
C ILE A 8 6.63 1.67 -4.62
N VAL A 9 7.22 0.62 -4.04
CA VAL A 9 8.63 0.24 -4.28
C VAL A 9 8.64 -1.19 -4.85
N PRO A 10 8.62 -1.34 -6.18
CA PRO A 10 8.67 -2.64 -6.83
C PRO A 10 10.08 -3.23 -6.79
N ALA A 11 10.17 -4.55 -6.95
CA ALA A 11 11.44 -5.22 -7.18
C ALA A 11 12.07 -4.75 -8.50
N ASN A 12 13.39 -4.75 -8.54
CA ASN A 12 14.18 -4.64 -9.76
C ASN A 12 15.38 -5.60 -9.70
N ASP A 13 16.24 -5.61 -10.73
CA ASP A 13 17.37 -6.55 -10.83
C ASP A 13 18.33 -6.57 -9.64
N LYS A 14 18.32 -5.54 -8.78
CA LYS A 14 19.26 -5.38 -7.65
C LYS A 14 18.60 -5.27 -6.29
N MET A 15 17.28 -5.08 -6.25
CA MET A 15 16.56 -4.69 -5.05
C MET A 15 15.23 -5.44 -4.94
N PRO A 16 14.93 -6.04 -3.77
CA PRO A 16 13.67 -6.72 -3.54
C PRO A 16 12.49 -5.73 -3.51
N ALA A 17 11.26 -6.21 -3.63
CA ALA A 17 10.11 -5.33 -3.46
C ALA A 17 9.95 -4.95 -1.98
N ALA A 18 9.26 -3.84 -1.69
CA ALA A 18 9.04 -3.42 -0.30
C ALA A 18 8.40 -4.50 0.59
N GLY A 19 7.46 -5.27 0.02
CA GLY A 19 6.78 -6.35 0.70
C GLY A 19 7.68 -7.52 1.09
N ASP A 20 8.79 -7.73 0.38
CA ASP A 20 9.74 -8.81 0.65
C ASP A 20 10.66 -8.48 1.85
N LEU A 21 10.74 -7.20 2.23
CA LEU A 21 11.57 -6.70 3.32
C LEU A 21 10.82 -6.59 4.67
N GLY A 22 9.59 -7.09 4.75
CA GLY A 22 8.79 -7.00 5.98
C GLY A 22 8.31 -5.58 6.31
N ILE A 23 8.34 -4.66 5.33
CA ILE A 23 7.98 -3.24 5.53
C ILE A 23 6.53 -3.08 5.98
N ALA A 24 5.62 -3.99 5.62
CA ALA A 24 4.27 -3.97 6.15
C ALA A 24 4.24 -3.99 7.69
N ALA A 25 5.06 -4.83 8.33
CA ALA A 25 5.16 -4.89 9.79
C ALA A 25 5.79 -3.62 10.39
N PHE A 26 6.77 -3.02 9.70
CA PHE A 26 7.32 -1.73 10.08
C PHE A 26 6.24 -0.63 10.08
N ILE A 27 5.48 -0.52 8.99
CA ILE A 27 4.39 0.47 8.85
C ILE A 27 3.35 0.26 9.96
N GLU A 28 2.97 -0.98 10.23
CA GLU A 28 2.04 -1.32 11.31
C GLU A 28 2.58 -0.89 12.68
N GLY A 29 3.88 -1.08 12.94
CA GLY A 29 4.54 -0.63 14.17
C GLY A 29 4.50 0.90 14.33
N VAL A 30 4.87 1.65 13.29
CA VAL A 30 4.80 3.13 13.30
C VAL A 30 3.37 3.63 13.46
N ALA A 31 2.41 2.95 12.84
CA ALA A 31 0.99 3.31 12.93
C ALA A 31 0.44 3.08 14.34
N ALA A 32 0.82 1.98 14.99
CA ALA A 32 0.32 1.60 16.32
C ALA A 32 0.60 2.67 17.40
N GLU A 33 1.68 3.43 17.25
CA GLU A 33 2.02 4.54 18.16
C GLU A 33 1.19 5.81 17.91
N LYS A 34 0.45 5.88 16.80
CA LYS A 34 -0.23 7.09 16.31
C LYS A 34 -1.68 6.75 15.92
N PRO A 35 -2.66 6.92 16.82
CA PRO A 35 -4.06 6.56 16.56
C PRO A 35 -4.64 7.17 15.28
N ALA A 36 -4.29 8.42 14.96
CA ALA A 36 -4.71 9.08 13.73
C ALA A 36 -4.14 8.40 12.47
N LEU A 37 -2.87 7.97 12.51
CA LEU A 37 -2.23 7.27 11.40
C LEU A 37 -2.79 5.85 11.23
N THR A 38 -3.00 5.12 12.33
CA THR A 38 -3.68 3.81 12.31
C THR A 38 -5.04 3.92 11.62
N ARG A 39 -5.85 4.91 12.02
CA ARG A 39 -7.16 5.13 11.43
C ARG A 39 -7.05 5.45 9.93
N LEU A 40 -6.19 6.40 9.56
CA LEU A 40 -5.98 6.80 8.17
C LEU A 40 -5.59 5.62 7.28
N LEU A 41 -4.62 4.81 7.73
CA LEU A 41 -4.16 3.66 6.96
C LEU A 41 -5.23 2.58 6.82
N ASN A 42 -5.97 2.27 7.88
CA ASN A 42 -7.05 1.28 7.83
C ASN A 42 -8.20 1.70 6.92
N GLU A 43 -8.58 2.98 6.95
CA GLU A 43 -9.61 3.53 6.06
C GLU A 43 -9.18 3.44 4.60
N GLY A 44 -7.97 3.87 4.26
CA GLY A 44 -7.46 3.80 2.89
C GLY A 44 -7.23 2.37 2.38
N LEU A 45 -6.71 1.47 3.22
CA LEU A 45 -6.56 0.04 2.86
C LEU A 45 -7.91 -0.63 2.62
N THR A 46 -8.95 -0.25 3.37
CA THR A 46 -10.31 -0.73 3.17
C THR A 46 -10.86 -0.25 1.82
N LYS A 47 -10.61 1.01 1.44
CA LYS A 47 -11.01 1.55 0.13
C LYS A 47 -10.35 0.78 -1.02
N ILE A 48 -9.05 0.48 -0.90
CA ILE A 48 -8.34 -0.36 -1.88
C ILE A 48 -8.99 -1.75 -1.97
N ALA A 49 -9.28 -2.39 -0.83
CA ALA A 49 -9.89 -3.72 -0.80
C ALA A 49 -11.28 -3.74 -1.45
N VAL A 50 -12.11 -2.73 -1.19
CA VAL A 50 -13.44 -2.59 -1.81
C VAL A 50 -13.33 -2.37 -3.31
N ALA A 51 -12.50 -1.42 -3.76
CA ALA A 51 -12.30 -1.14 -5.18
C ALA A 51 -11.77 -2.38 -5.93
N ALA A 52 -10.85 -3.12 -5.33
CA ALA A 52 -10.31 -4.33 -5.92
C ALA A 52 -11.35 -5.47 -5.98
N GLY A 53 -12.17 -5.61 -4.94
CA GLY A 53 -13.25 -6.60 -4.89
C GLY A 53 -14.33 -6.39 -5.96
N GLN A 54 -14.50 -5.16 -6.43
CA GLN A 54 -15.39 -4.86 -7.57
C GLN A 54 -14.81 -5.31 -8.92
N GLN A 55 -13.48 -5.45 -9.02
CA GLN A 55 -12.79 -5.85 -10.25
C GLN A 55 -12.50 -7.35 -10.28
N SER A 56 -12.21 -7.97 -9.13
CA SER A 56 -11.91 -9.40 -9.01
C SER A 56 -12.37 -9.97 -7.68
N PRO A 57 -13.03 -11.15 -7.66
CA PRO A 57 -13.36 -11.86 -6.42
C PRO A 57 -12.13 -12.22 -5.57
N GLY A 58 -10.95 -12.34 -6.18
CA GLY A 58 -9.67 -12.59 -5.49
C GLY A 58 -9.05 -11.35 -4.84
N GLY A 59 -9.69 -10.18 -4.96
CA GLY A 59 -9.21 -8.92 -4.40
C GLY A 59 -7.93 -8.41 -5.08
N PHE A 60 -7.26 -7.47 -4.40
CA PHE A 60 -6.15 -6.71 -4.98
C PHE A 60 -4.99 -7.60 -5.45
N ALA A 61 -4.68 -8.67 -4.72
CA ALA A 61 -3.56 -9.56 -5.03
C ALA A 61 -3.69 -10.27 -6.39
N GLN A 62 -4.93 -10.57 -6.81
CA GLN A 62 -5.20 -11.27 -8.07
C GLN A 62 -5.40 -10.35 -9.28
N LEU A 63 -5.32 -9.03 -9.08
CA LEU A 63 -5.35 -8.08 -10.20
C LEU A 63 -4.05 -8.15 -10.99
N SER A 64 -4.13 -7.85 -12.30
CA SER A 64 -2.94 -7.61 -13.09
C SER A 64 -2.19 -6.37 -12.58
N ASP A 65 -0.89 -6.30 -12.78
CA ASP A 65 -0.08 -5.15 -12.36
C ASP A 65 -0.59 -3.82 -12.94
N ALA A 66 -1.00 -3.82 -14.21
CA ALA A 66 -1.57 -2.63 -14.84
C ALA A 66 -2.88 -2.18 -14.15
N THR A 67 -3.74 -3.13 -13.76
CA THR A 67 -4.97 -2.86 -13.03
C THR A 67 -4.70 -2.42 -11.60
N LYS A 68 -3.68 -2.99 -10.93
CA LYS A 68 -3.22 -2.53 -9.61
C LYS A 68 -2.79 -1.05 -9.69
N ASP A 69 -1.99 -0.68 -10.68
CA ASP A 69 -1.48 0.68 -10.86
C ASP A 69 -2.58 1.69 -11.21
N GLU A 70 -3.55 1.30 -12.03
CA GLU A 70 -4.73 2.13 -12.31
C GLU A 70 -5.59 2.34 -11.07
N LEU A 71 -5.87 1.28 -10.31
CA LEU A 71 -6.63 1.37 -9.07
C LEU A 71 -5.93 2.28 -8.06
N LEU A 72 -4.61 2.12 -7.86
CA LEU A 72 -3.85 2.94 -6.92
C LEU A 72 -3.79 4.40 -7.34
N ARG A 73 -3.70 4.72 -8.63
CA ARG A 73 -3.83 6.10 -9.12
C ARG A 73 -5.20 6.70 -8.84
N GLY A 74 -6.26 5.90 -8.93
CA GLY A 74 -7.60 6.32 -8.52
C GLY A 74 -7.68 6.67 -7.04
N ILE A 75 -7.06 5.85 -6.19
CA ILE A 75 -6.98 6.08 -4.73
C ILE A 75 -6.10 7.28 -4.39
N GLU A 76 -4.97 7.46 -5.06
CA GLU A 76 -4.10 8.64 -4.91
C GLU A 76 -4.87 9.94 -5.19
N ALA A 77 -5.69 9.95 -6.25
CA ALA A 77 -6.52 11.10 -6.59
C ALA A 77 -7.68 11.33 -5.61
N SER A 78 -8.32 10.28 -5.09
CA SER A 78 -9.48 10.41 -4.20
C SER A 78 -9.10 10.63 -2.73
N ASP A 79 -7.95 10.13 -2.32
CA ASP A 79 -7.49 10.06 -0.93
C ASP A 79 -6.00 10.43 -0.80
N PRO A 80 -5.59 11.64 -1.22
CA PRO A 80 -4.17 12.02 -1.32
C PRO A 80 -3.46 11.96 0.03
N VAL A 81 -4.11 12.39 1.12
CA VAL A 81 -3.50 12.38 2.47
C VAL A 81 -3.16 10.96 2.93
N PHE A 82 -4.03 9.98 2.64
CA PHE A 82 -3.75 8.59 2.94
C PHE A 82 -2.60 8.07 2.06
N PHE A 83 -2.65 8.35 0.77
CA PHE A 83 -1.68 7.84 -0.18
C PHE A 83 -0.27 8.40 0.11
N ASP A 84 -0.16 9.70 0.39
CA ASP A 84 1.08 10.35 0.81
C ASP A 84 1.69 9.71 2.06
N GLN A 85 0.86 9.40 3.06
CA GLN A 85 1.33 8.72 4.27
C GLN A 85 1.76 7.28 3.99
N LEU A 86 1.03 6.55 3.14
CA LEU A 86 1.41 5.19 2.75
C LEU A 86 2.76 5.18 2.02
N VAL A 87 2.97 6.12 1.09
CA VAL A 87 4.25 6.30 0.39
C VAL A 87 5.35 6.63 1.39
N LEU A 88 5.16 7.67 2.22
CA LEU A 88 6.14 8.09 3.22
C LEU A 88 6.59 6.95 4.14
N GLN A 89 5.65 6.17 4.69
CA GLN A 89 6.00 5.07 5.58
C GLN A 89 6.64 3.89 4.84
N THR A 90 6.26 3.65 3.58
CA THR A 90 6.92 2.63 2.74
C THR A 90 8.39 2.99 2.52
N TYR A 91 8.67 4.25 2.17
CA TYR A 91 10.04 4.75 1.99
C TYR A 91 10.84 4.75 3.29
N ASN A 92 10.25 5.18 4.40
CA ASN A 92 10.91 5.11 5.72
C ASN A 92 11.32 3.69 6.08
N GLY A 93 10.42 2.71 5.87
CA GLY A 93 10.72 1.30 6.12
C GLY A 93 11.73 0.70 5.16
N TYR A 94 11.78 1.17 3.91
CA TYR A 94 12.68 0.63 2.88
C TYR A 94 14.14 1.09 3.05
N TYR A 95 14.34 2.29 3.60
CA TYR A 95 15.66 2.89 3.78
C TYR A 95 16.20 2.83 5.22
N THR A 96 15.55 2.08 6.11
CA THR A 96 16.00 1.81 7.49
C THR A 96 16.59 0.41 7.59
#